data_AF-A0A971G4L3-F1
#
_entry.id   AF-A0A971G4L3-F1
#
_cell.length_a   1.000
_cell.length_b   1.000
_cell.length_c   1.000
_cell.angle_alpha   90.00
_cell.angle_beta   90.00
_cell.angle_gamma   90.00
#
_symmetry.space_group_name_H-M   'P 1'
#
loop_
_entity.id
_entity.type
_entity.pdbx_description
1 polymer ?
#
loop_
_entity_poly.entity_id
_entity_poly.type
_entity_poly.pdbx_seq_one_letter_code
_entity_poly.pdbx_strand_id
1 'polypeptide(L)' 'MAFDLIIRGGTWFDGMGSPPAVRDIGVRDGRVVAVSASELDADGCPEVLDAAGR' A
#
# COMPACT_ATOMS: atom_id res chain seq x y z
N MET A 1 11.55 -0.78 -11.68
CA MET A 1 10.83 -1.61 -10.68
C MET A 1 10.91 -0.89 -9.35
N ALA A 2 9.87 -0.14 -8.98
CA ALA A 2 9.87 0.66 -7.75
C ALA A 2 9.29 -0.12 -6.56
N PHE A 3 8.39 -1.08 -6.76
CA PHE A 3 7.82 -1.87 -5.68
C PHE A 3 7.74 -3.34 -6.10
N ASP A 4 7.90 -4.24 -5.14
CA ASP A 4 7.71 -5.67 -5.36
C ASP A 4 6.23 -6.05 -5.21
N LEU A 5 5.51 -5.31 -4.36
CA LEU A 5 4.08 -5.46 -4.14
C LEU A 5 3.45 -4.08 -3.87
N ILE A 6 2.31 -3.80 -4.49
CA ILE A 6 1.43 -2.70 -4.12
C ILE A 6 0.12 -3.28 -3.60
N ILE A 7 -0.28 -2.87 -2.39
CA ILE A 7 -1.62 -3.14 -1.84
C ILE A 7 -2.44 -1.86 -2.02
N ARG A 8 -3.52 -1.93 -2.79
CA ARG A 8 -4.32 -0.78 -3.23
C ARG A 8 -5.63 -0.68 -2.46
N GLY A 9 -6.00 0.53 -2.04
CA GLY A 9 -7.31 0.81 -1.45
C GLY A 9 -7.62 0.10 -0.13
N GLY A 10 -6.60 -0.35 0.61
CA GLY A 10 -6.78 -1.07 1.87
C GLY A 10 -7.01 -0.15 3.07
N THR A 11 -7.73 -0.64 4.08
CA THR A 11 -7.87 0.08 5.35
C THR A 11 -6.58 -0.03 6.16
N TRP A 12 -5.84 1.07 6.27
CA TRP A 12 -4.58 1.12 6.98
C TRP A 12 -4.75 1.49 8.46
N PHE A 13 -4.09 0.72 9.32
CA PHE A 13 -3.99 0.96 10.75
C PHE A 13 -2.52 1.24 11.09
N ASP A 14 -2.23 2.42 11.63
CA ASP A 14 -0.85 2.89 11.86
C ASP A 14 -0.22 2.39 13.17
N GLY A 15 -1.01 1.70 14.02
CA GLY A 15 -0.58 1.21 15.33
C GLY A 15 -0.37 2.30 16.39
N MET A 16 -0.59 3.58 16.06
CA MET A 16 -0.41 4.73 16.96
C MET A 16 -1.74 5.19 17.58
N GLY A 17 -2.84 4.50 17.26
CA GLY A 17 -4.18 4.80 17.77
C GLY A 17 -4.92 5.87 16.96
N SER A 18 -4.38 6.31 15.83
CA SER A 18 -5.10 7.20 14.91
C SER A 18 -6.28 6.48 14.27
N PRO A 19 -7.32 7.22 13.81
CA PRO A 19 -8.40 6.63 13.02
C PRO A 19 -7.84 5.93 11.77
N PRO A 20 -8.36 4.74 11.41
CA PRO A 20 -7.93 4.04 10.21
C PRO A 20 -8.31 4.84 8.96
N ALA A 21 -7.53 4.68 7.90
CA ALA A 21 -7.76 5.38 6.64
C ALA A 21 -7.45 4.49 5.43
N VAL A 22 -8.17 4.71 4.34
CA VAL A 22 -7.89 4.02 3.06
C VAL A 22 -6.56 4.52 2.50
N ARG A 23 -5.63 3.59 2.25
CA ARG A 23 -4.28 3.89 1.76
C ARG A 23 -3.81 2.84 0.77
N ASP A 24 -2.88 3.28 -0.07
CA ASP A 24 -2.05 2.42 -0.89
C ASP A 24 -0.71 2.18 -0.19
N ILE A 25 -0.28 0.93 -0.16
CA ILE A 25 0.94 0.48 0.51
C ILE A 25 1.90 -0.07 -0.52
N GLY A 26 3.09 0.51 -0.61
CA GLY A 26 4.18 0.02 -1.43
C GLY A 26 5.17 -0.79 -0.59
N VAL A 27 5.42 -2.02 -1.00
CA VAL A 27 6.35 -2.95 -0.36
C VAL A 27 7.55 -3.17 -1.27
N ARG A 28 8.76 -3.17 -0.68
CA ARG A 28 10.02 -3.53 -1.32
C ARG A 28 10.87 -4.33 -0.35
N ASP A 29 11.47 -5.43 -0.80
CA ASP A 29 12.29 -6.34 -0.01
C ASP A 29 11.60 -6.80 1.29
N GLY A 30 10.29 -7.08 1.21
CA GLY A 30 9.46 -7.48 2.35
C GLY A 30 9.20 -6.38 3.38
N ARG A 31 9.50 -5.10 3.07
CA ARG A 31 9.30 -3.96 3.96
C ARG A 31 8.37 -2.93 3.32
N VAL A 32 7.55 -2.29 4.15
CA VAL A 32 6.76 -1.13 3.73
C VAL A 32 7.70 0.05 3.50
N VAL A 33 7.72 0.56 2.28
CA VAL A 33 8.56 1.70 1.86
C VAL A 33 7.74 2.92 1.45
N ALA A 34 6.44 2.75 1.21
CA ALA A 34 5.51 3.84 0.91
C ALA A 34 4.13 3.57 1.51
N VAL A 35 3.50 4.63 2.04
CA VAL A 35 2.09 4.65 2.44
C VAL A 35 1.51 5.94 1.86
N SER A 36 0.52 5.82 0.97
CA SER A 36 -0.01 6.94 0.20
C SER A 36 -1.53 7.01 0.32
N ALA A 37 -2.07 8.23 0.32
CA ALA A 37 -3.51 8.47 0.22
C ALA A 37 -4.02 8.46 -1.23
N SER A 38 -3.10 8.56 -2.20
CA SER A 38 -3.36 8.48 -3.63
C SER A 38 -2.75 7.23 -4.23
N GLU A 39 -3.19 6.87 -5.44
CA GLU A 39 -2.67 5.72 -6.15
C GLU A 39 -1.14 5.75 -6.28
N LEU A 40 -0.50 4.63 -5.95
CA LEU A 40 0.92 4.42 -6.22
C LEU A 40 1.14 3.99 -7.66
N ASP A 41 2.25 4.46 -8.24
CA ASP A 41 2.67 4.05 -9.58
C ASP A 41 3.03 2.55 -9.57
N ALA A 42 2.33 1.79 -10.41
CA ALA A 42 2.49 0.35 -10.55
C ALA A 42 3.47 -0.02 -11.67
N ASP A 43 4.13 0.95 -12.32
CA ASP A 43 5.05 0.64 -13.41
C ASP A 43 6.23 -0.23 -12.96
N GLY A 44 6.39 -1.36 -13.64
CA GLY A 44 7.34 -2.40 -13.28
C GLY A 44 7.12 -2.99 -11.88
N CYS A 45 5.92 -2.91 -11.31
CA CYS A 45 5.54 -3.66 -10.11
C CYS A 45 5.01 -5.03 -10.53
N PRO A 46 5.63 -6.14 -10.06
CA PRO A 46 5.22 -7.47 -10.49
C PRO A 46 3.88 -7.91 -9.89
N GLU A 47 3.45 -7.31 -8.78
CA GLU A 47 2.22 -7.69 -8.08
C GLU A 47 1.46 -6.47 -7.55
N VAL A 48 0.17 -6.40 -7.88
CA VAL A 48 -0.76 -5.40 -7.33
C VAL A 48 -1.97 -6.13 -6.77
N LEU A 49 -2.28 -5.92 -5.50
CA LEU A 49 -3.41 -6.49 -4.80
C LEU A 49 -4.45 -5.42 -4.51
N ASP A 50 -5.71 -5.65 -4.89
CA ASP A 50 -6.85 -4.84 -4.48
C ASP A 50 -7.32 -5.28 -3.09
N ALA A 51 -7.28 -4.35 -2.14
CA ALA A 51 -7.69 -4.53 -0.76
C ALA A 51 -8.91 -3.66 -0.39
N ALA A 52 -9.67 -3.17 -1.38
CA ALA A 52 -10.87 -2.41 -1.12
C ALA A 52 -11.84 -3.15 -0.19
N GLY A 53 -12.28 -2.47 0.87
CA GLY A 53 -13.19 -3.03 1.88
C GLY A 53 -12.55 -4.04 2.83
N ARG A 54 -11.22 -4.13 2.85
CA ARG A 54 -10.44 -4.99 3.76
C ARG A 54 -9.62 -4.15 4.74
#